data_AF-A0A928MEL5-F1
#
_entry.id   AF-A0A928MEL5-F1
#
_cell.length_a   1.000
_cell.length_b   1.000
_cell.length_c   1.000
_cell.angle_alpha   90.00
_cell.angle_beta   90.00
_cell.angle_gamma   90.00
#
_symmetry.space_group_name_H-M   'P 1'
#
loop_
_entity.id
_entity.type
_entity.pdbx_description
1 polymer ?
#
loop_
_entity_poly.entity_id
_entity_poly.type
_entity_poly.pdbx_seq_one_letter_code
_entity_poly.pdbx_strand_id
1 'polypeptide(L)'
;MNILKRLSIWGLAVVLLMAMALPVMATYEDEELPEGVVFDEADEIVYATGMVNVRKGPGVEYEIIAVLNYGEAIRRIGVGSNGWSRVLYRGEEAYMHSSLISTERPSNFGGSTLDDSALKQQLGLVNGLNRLDYTTESWAQVDAAIAEAELALTYQNQIMADEALKKLKEAVGSLVKVDFSELNRALLAVEEFSETDAYSGLWVTLSAAVQQGREALTGGDQAVVDAATQQILTVLNQMKDMDAQREAPEVVVQEVPVEVPPTDEFCNIPKHRVWPVVACVSIAVNVLLLMLIGAYVFKKGKTQRDDTPLVDYDIDDDTF
;
A
#
# COMPACT_ATOMS: atom_id res chain seq x y z
N MET A 1 -8.35 -16.82 -20.89
CA MET A 1 -9.65 -16.10 -20.86
C MET A 1 -9.49 -14.89 -19.94
N ASN A 2 -9.52 -13.69 -20.53
CA ASN A 2 -9.69 -12.37 -19.90
C ASN A 2 -8.53 -11.72 -19.11
N ILE A 3 -7.36 -11.50 -19.72
CA ILE A 3 -6.47 -10.38 -19.32
C ILE A 3 -6.79 -9.11 -20.16
N LEU A 4 -7.44 -9.28 -21.32
CA LEU A 4 -7.84 -8.21 -22.24
C LEU A 4 -9.10 -7.42 -21.82
N LYS A 5 -9.62 -7.59 -20.59
CA LYS A 5 -10.86 -6.90 -20.13
C LYS A 5 -10.66 -5.80 -19.09
N ARG A 6 -9.43 -5.37 -18.79
CA ARG A 6 -9.17 -4.22 -17.90
C ARG A 6 -8.81 -2.92 -18.63
N LEU A 7 -8.89 -2.93 -19.97
CA LEU A 7 -8.88 -1.73 -20.82
C LEU A 7 -10.28 -1.11 -20.88
N SER A 8 -10.78 -0.60 -19.76
CA SER A 8 -11.88 0.35 -19.76
C SER A 8 -11.93 1.01 -18.39
N ILE A 9 -11.96 2.34 -18.37
CA ILE A 9 -11.95 3.20 -17.17
C ILE A 9 -10.54 3.53 -16.61
N TRP A 10 -9.55 3.90 -17.43
CA TRP A 10 -8.47 4.82 -17.02
C TRP A 10 -7.93 5.66 -18.22
N GLY A 11 -8.72 5.78 -19.30
CA GLY A 11 -8.45 6.74 -20.36
C GLY A 11 -8.95 8.10 -19.93
N LEU A 12 -8.03 9.02 -19.58
CA LEU A 12 -8.13 10.50 -19.50
C LEU A 12 -7.60 11.19 -18.21
N ALA A 13 -6.91 10.52 -17.27
CA ALA A 13 -6.55 11.20 -16.00
C ALA A 13 -5.15 10.89 -15.41
N VAL A 14 -4.09 10.72 -16.19
CA VAL A 14 -2.70 10.66 -15.64
C VAL A 14 -1.72 11.66 -16.30
N VAL A 15 -2.22 12.64 -17.07
CA VAL A 15 -1.37 13.68 -17.70
C VAL A 15 -1.05 14.87 -16.77
N LEU A 16 -1.29 14.80 -15.46
CA LEU A 16 -1.10 15.99 -14.61
C LEU A 16 -0.71 15.68 -13.16
N LEU A 17 0.49 15.13 -12.91
CA LEU A 17 1.14 15.24 -11.58
C LEU A 17 2.64 14.87 -11.56
N MET A 18 3.47 15.58 -12.33
CA MET A 18 4.92 15.62 -12.08
C MET A 18 5.46 17.05 -12.20
N ALA A 19 4.98 17.92 -11.32
CA ALA A 19 5.57 19.25 -11.15
C ALA A 19 5.34 19.74 -9.72
N MET A 20 6.02 19.14 -8.73
CA MET A 20 6.43 19.79 -7.47
C MET A 20 7.45 18.90 -6.73
N ALA A 21 8.70 18.91 -7.19
CA ALA A 21 9.85 18.63 -6.34
C ALA A 21 10.86 19.75 -6.61
N LEU A 22 10.97 20.68 -5.66
CA LEU A 22 12.00 21.70 -5.66
C LEU A 22 13.39 21.04 -5.46
N PRO A 23 14.46 21.66 -5.98
CA PRO A 23 15.65 20.94 -6.41
C PRO A 23 16.56 20.62 -5.24
N VAL A 24 16.97 19.35 -5.13
CA VAL A 24 18.25 19.02 -4.50
C VAL A 24 19.31 19.40 -5.53
N MET A 25 19.95 20.54 -5.28
CA MET A 25 21.11 21.04 -6.04
C MET A 25 22.30 20.10 -5.79
N ALA A 26 22.33 18.98 -6.50
CA ALA A 26 23.61 18.39 -6.86
C ALA A 26 24.26 19.40 -7.81
N THR A 27 25.37 19.98 -7.41
CA THR A 27 26.19 20.83 -8.25
C THR A 27 26.72 19.98 -9.40
N TYR A 28 25.95 19.95 -10.49
CA TYR A 28 26.36 19.42 -11.77
C TYR A 28 27.20 20.52 -12.41
N GLU A 29 28.48 20.23 -12.68
CA GLU A 29 29.29 21.08 -13.55
C GLU A 29 28.69 20.98 -14.96
N ASP A 30 27.76 21.87 -15.26
CA ASP A 30 27.22 22.09 -16.60
C ASP A 30 28.35 22.59 -17.51
N GLU A 31 28.77 21.77 -18.47
CA GLU A 31 29.36 22.28 -19.71
C GLU A 31 28.27 23.07 -20.43
N GLU A 32 28.25 24.40 -20.25
CA GLU A 32 27.27 25.31 -20.88
C GLU A 32 27.17 25.06 -22.39
N LEU A 33 26.01 24.53 -22.81
CA LEU A 33 25.62 24.44 -24.21
C LEU A 33 25.63 25.85 -24.83
N PRO A 34 26.08 26.03 -26.09
CA PRO A 34 26.16 27.33 -26.72
C PRO A 34 24.79 28.02 -26.74
N GLU A 35 24.76 29.27 -26.26
CA GLU A 35 23.54 30.10 -26.18
C GLU A 35 22.76 30.11 -27.50
N GLY A 36 21.52 29.63 -27.46
CA GLY A 36 20.53 29.83 -28.53
C GLY A 36 20.02 28.59 -29.29
N VAL A 37 20.40 27.36 -28.90
CA VAL A 37 19.78 26.16 -29.48
C VAL A 37 18.44 25.88 -28.82
N VAL A 38 17.35 26.14 -29.54
CA VAL A 38 16.00 25.75 -29.11
C VAL A 38 15.71 24.33 -29.59
N PHE A 39 15.30 23.48 -28.63
CA PHE A 39 14.78 22.15 -28.87
C PHE A 39 13.26 22.14 -28.69
N ASP A 40 12.54 21.67 -29.69
CA ASP A 40 11.13 21.34 -29.55
C ASP A 40 11.00 19.99 -28.86
N GLU A 41 10.25 19.93 -27.75
CA GLU A 41 10.03 18.69 -27.01
C GLU A 41 9.35 17.64 -27.90
N ALA A 42 9.91 16.44 -27.92
CA ALA A 42 9.40 15.31 -28.66
C ALA A 42 9.41 14.07 -27.76
N ASP A 43 8.59 13.06 -28.05
CA ASP A 43 8.70 11.76 -27.38
C ASP A 43 8.37 10.66 -28.38
N GLU A 44 9.37 10.26 -29.15
CA GLU A 44 9.18 9.28 -30.22
C GLU A 44 10.43 8.41 -30.43
N ILE A 45 10.24 7.28 -31.13
CA ILE A 45 11.32 6.36 -31.44
C ILE A 45 11.86 6.65 -32.83
N VAL A 46 13.17 6.82 -32.90
CA VAL A 46 13.90 7.01 -34.14
C VAL A 46 14.93 5.90 -34.33
N TYR A 47 15.21 5.57 -35.57
CA TYR A 47 16.11 4.51 -36.00
C TYR A 47 17.31 5.11 -36.69
N ALA A 48 18.50 4.63 -36.36
CA ALA A 48 19.73 5.04 -37.04
C ALA A 48 19.68 4.59 -38.52
N THR A 49 19.96 5.50 -39.45
CA THR A 49 19.98 5.19 -40.88
C THR A 49 21.34 4.66 -41.36
N GLY A 50 22.29 4.46 -40.44
CA GLY A 50 23.66 4.01 -40.67
C GLY A 50 24.39 3.83 -39.33
N MET A 51 25.73 3.83 -39.35
CA MET A 51 26.51 4.01 -38.12
C MET A 51 26.47 5.48 -37.70
N VAL A 52 25.91 5.77 -36.53
CA VAL A 52 25.68 7.13 -36.05
C VAL A 52 26.26 7.32 -34.66
N ASN A 53 26.99 8.41 -34.46
CA ASN A 53 27.58 8.73 -33.17
C ASN A 53 26.55 9.43 -32.26
N VAL A 54 26.48 8.96 -31.02
CA VAL A 54 25.78 9.61 -29.92
C VAL A 54 26.78 10.45 -29.15
N ARG A 55 26.49 11.73 -28.96
CA ARG A 55 27.42 12.71 -28.38
C ARG A 55 26.86 13.38 -27.13
N LYS A 56 27.74 13.91 -26.27
CA LYS A 56 27.35 14.67 -25.07
C LYS A 56 26.67 16.00 -25.36
N GLY A 57 26.94 16.60 -26.53
CA GLY A 57 26.36 17.89 -26.89
C GLY A 57 26.01 17.98 -28.38
N PRO A 58 25.26 19.02 -28.77
CA PRO A 58 24.71 19.21 -30.11
C PRO A 58 25.74 19.82 -31.07
N GLY A 59 26.83 19.09 -31.31
CA GLY A 59 27.94 19.52 -32.15
C GLY A 59 28.94 18.39 -32.41
N VAL A 60 29.84 18.58 -33.38
CA VAL A 60 30.85 17.57 -33.74
C VAL A 60 32.08 17.60 -32.85
N GLU A 61 32.24 18.70 -32.11
CA GLU A 61 33.28 18.99 -31.13
C GLU A 61 33.09 18.26 -29.79
N TYR A 62 31.84 17.85 -29.48
CA TYR A 62 31.54 17.14 -28.25
C TYR A 62 31.98 15.68 -28.28
N GLU A 63 32.29 15.16 -27.09
CA GLU A 63 32.68 13.76 -26.87
C GLU A 63 31.63 12.78 -27.42
N ILE A 64 32.09 11.72 -28.06
CA ILE A 64 31.26 10.58 -28.50
C ILE A 64 31.13 9.61 -27.34
N ILE A 65 29.90 9.40 -26.86
CA ILE A 65 29.62 8.49 -25.74
C ILE A 65 29.18 7.10 -26.19
N ALA A 66 28.64 7.00 -27.40
CA ALA A 66 28.24 5.73 -28.00
C ALA A 66 28.18 5.82 -29.53
N VAL A 67 28.08 4.66 -30.18
CA VAL A 67 27.83 4.54 -31.61
C VAL A 67 26.64 3.60 -31.79
N LEU A 68 25.60 4.08 -32.46
CA LEU A 68 24.47 3.26 -32.89
C LEU A 68 24.74 2.67 -34.25
N ASN A 69 24.44 1.39 -34.43
CA ASN A 69 24.50 0.73 -35.73
C ASN A 69 23.24 0.99 -36.55
N TYR A 70 23.33 0.77 -37.86
CA TYR A 70 22.19 0.87 -38.78
C TYR A 70 20.99 0.10 -38.21
N GLY A 71 19.82 0.72 -38.16
CA GLY A 71 18.58 0.09 -37.70
C GLY A 71 18.40 -0.02 -36.19
N GLU A 72 19.42 0.33 -35.38
CA GLU A 72 19.24 0.47 -33.95
C GLU A 72 18.31 1.65 -33.64
N ALA A 73 17.43 1.43 -32.67
CA ALA A 73 16.42 2.40 -32.28
C ALA A 73 16.83 3.14 -31.00
N ILE A 74 16.41 4.39 -30.87
CA ILE A 74 16.64 5.23 -29.69
C ILE A 74 15.45 6.15 -29.46
N ARG A 75 15.22 6.54 -28.19
CA ARG A 75 14.17 7.48 -27.81
C ARG A 75 14.64 8.91 -28.05
N ARG A 76 13.97 9.62 -28.95
CA ARG A 76 14.16 11.05 -29.18
C ARG A 76 13.26 11.82 -28.22
N ILE A 77 13.88 12.67 -27.41
CA ILE A 77 13.21 13.53 -26.42
C ILE A 77 13.14 15.00 -26.87
N GLY A 78 13.78 15.36 -27.99
CA GLY A 78 13.63 16.69 -28.56
C GLY A 78 14.24 16.83 -29.95
N VAL A 79 13.73 17.79 -30.72
CA VAL A 79 14.21 18.13 -32.06
C VAL A 79 14.79 19.53 -32.04
N GLY A 80 16.08 19.64 -32.29
CA GLY A 80 16.78 20.93 -32.36
C GLY A 80 16.68 21.55 -33.74
N SER A 81 16.43 22.85 -33.77
CA SER A 81 16.45 23.66 -35.01
C SER A 81 17.84 23.74 -35.66
N ASN A 82 18.90 23.36 -34.94
CA ASN A 82 20.30 23.33 -35.37
C ASN A 82 20.71 22.03 -36.08
N GLY A 83 19.76 21.14 -36.42
CA GLY A 83 20.04 19.86 -37.09
C GLY A 83 20.47 18.73 -36.16
N TRP A 84 20.45 18.95 -34.84
CA TRP A 84 20.66 17.91 -33.84
C TRP A 84 19.33 17.51 -33.18
N SER A 85 19.19 16.24 -32.85
CA SER A 85 18.09 15.72 -32.05
C SER A 85 18.63 15.35 -30.67
N ARG A 86 17.90 15.77 -29.64
CA ARG A 86 18.14 15.36 -28.25
C ARG A 86 17.50 13.99 -28.05
N VAL A 87 18.28 13.05 -27.55
CA VAL A 87 17.92 11.64 -27.37
C VAL A 87 18.25 11.20 -25.96
N LEU A 88 17.54 10.20 -25.46
CA LEU A 88 17.82 9.57 -24.17
C LEU A 88 18.64 8.30 -24.43
N TYR A 89 19.87 8.26 -23.91
CA TYR A 89 20.76 7.11 -24.02
C TYR A 89 21.19 6.66 -22.62
N ARG A 90 20.76 5.46 -22.20
CA ARG A 90 21.11 4.87 -20.88
C ARG A 90 20.79 5.78 -19.69
N GLY A 91 19.68 6.52 -19.79
CA GLY A 91 19.24 7.47 -18.76
C GLY A 91 19.94 8.84 -18.79
N GLU A 92 20.89 9.07 -19.71
CA GLU A 92 21.56 10.35 -19.89
C GLU A 92 21.07 11.06 -21.15
N GLU A 93 20.97 12.39 -21.09
CA GLU A 93 20.69 13.21 -22.26
C GLU A 93 21.88 13.19 -23.21
N ALA A 94 21.61 12.94 -24.48
CA ALA A 94 22.61 12.87 -25.51
C ALA A 94 22.08 13.46 -26.82
N TYR A 95 22.96 13.58 -27.80
CA TYR A 95 22.64 14.26 -29.06
C TYR A 95 23.10 13.44 -30.26
N MET A 96 22.24 13.38 -31.27
CA MET A 96 22.49 12.73 -32.55
C MET A 96 22.10 13.65 -33.70
N HIS A 97 22.77 13.54 -34.83
CA HIS A 97 22.44 14.37 -36.00
C HIS A 97 21.10 13.95 -36.61
N SER A 98 20.18 14.89 -36.76
CA SER A 98 18.78 14.64 -37.17
C SER A 98 18.66 14.03 -38.57
N SER A 99 19.62 14.24 -39.47
CA SER A 99 19.59 13.64 -40.82
C SER A 99 20.00 12.16 -40.85
N LEU A 100 20.58 11.65 -39.75
CA LEU A 100 21.08 10.28 -39.63
C LEU A 100 20.11 9.38 -38.85
N ILE A 101 18.91 9.90 -38.56
CA ILE A 101 17.86 9.20 -37.85
C ILE A 101 16.58 9.22 -38.69
N SER A 102 15.76 8.18 -38.56
CA SER A 102 14.50 8.01 -39.27
C SER A 102 13.41 7.65 -38.29
N THR A 103 12.20 8.18 -38.45
CA THR A 103 11.03 7.72 -37.67
C THR A 103 10.51 6.37 -38.17
N GLU A 104 10.95 5.93 -39.35
CA GLU A 104 10.58 4.64 -39.94
C GLU A 104 11.65 3.59 -39.66
N ARG A 105 11.21 2.42 -39.18
CA ARG A 105 12.07 1.26 -38.99
C ARG A 105 12.60 0.76 -40.34
N PRO A 106 13.92 0.58 -40.51
CA PRO A 106 14.45 0.05 -41.76
C PRO A 106 13.99 -1.39 -42.00
N SER A 107 13.37 -1.65 -43.15
CA SER A 107 12.74 -2.93 -43.50
C SER A 107 13.72 -4.11 -43.68
N ASN A 108 15.00 -3.82 -43.94
CA ASN A 108 16.06 -4.82 -44.14
C ASN A 108 17.00 -4.96 -42.92
N PHE A 109 16.63 -4.44 -41.75
CA PHE A 109 17.47 -4.58 -40.56
C PHE A 109 17.39 -6.00 -39.99
N GLY A 110 18.43 -6.80 -40.24
CA GLY A 110 18.58 -8.19 -39.77
C GLY A 110 19.08 -8.31 -38.32
N GLY A 111 18.95 -7.27 -37.50
CA GLY A 111 19.25 -7.32 -36.07
C GLY A 111 18.34 -8.33 -35.37
N SER A 112 18.93 -9.18 -34.54
CA SER A 112 18.25 -10.19 -33.73
C SER A 112 17.00 -9.59 -33.07
N THR A 113 15.89 -10.32 -33.15
CA THR A 113 14.67 -10.09 -32.37
C THR A 113 15.03 -9.75 -30.92
N LEU A 114 14.32 -8.80 -30.31
CA LEU A 114 14.49 -8.40 -28.92
C LEU A 114 14.77 -9.62 -28.02
N ASP A 115 15.89 -9.61 -27.30
CA ASP A 115 16.16 -10.60 -26.25
C ASP A 115 15.51 -10.13 -24.96
N ASP A 116 14.22 -10.47 -24.80
CA ASP A 116 13.41 -10.11 -23.65
C ASP A 116 13.44 -11.15 -22.51
N SER A 117 14.27 -12.18 -22.63
CA SER A 117 14.30 -13.32 -21.70
C SER A 117 14.64 -12.87 -20.27
N ALA A 118 15.69 -12.07 -20.10
CA ALA A 118 16.11 -11.55 -18.82
C ALA A 118 15.11 -10.54 -18.22
N LEU A 119 14.49 -9.71 -19.06
CA LEU A 119 13.47 -8.75 -18.64
C LEU A 119 12.22 -9.47 -18.14
N LYS A 120 11.74 -10.48 -18.88
CA LYS A 120 10.62 -11.33 -18.46
C LYS A 120 10.91 -12.09 -17.18
N GLN A 121 12.13 -12.59 -17.00
CA GLN A 121 12.54 -13.24 -15.75
C GLN A 121 12.42 -12.28 -14.57
N GLN A 122 12.94 -11.06 -14.69
CA GLN A 122 12.88 -10.06 -13.62
C GLN A 122 11.43 -9.65 -13.31
N LEU A 123 10.59 -9.43 -14.33
CA LEU A 123 9.15 -9.18 -14.14
C LEU A 123 8.45 -10.35 -13.43
N GLY A 124 8.85 -11.59 -13.73
CA GLY A 124 8.37 -12.78 -13.03
C GLY A 124 8.71 -12.77 -11.54
N LEU A 125 9.92 -12.32 -11.16
CA LEU A 125 10.32 -12.16 -9.76
C LEU A 125 9.44 -11.12 -9.06
N VAL A 126 9.23 -9.95 -9.68
CA VAL A 126 8.40 -8.88 -9.12
C VAL A 126 6.95 -9.32 -8.92
N ASN A 127 6.38 -10.05 -9.90
CA ASN A 127 5.04 -10.61 -9.79
C ASN A 127 4.88 -11.64 -8.66
N GLY A 128 5.99 -12.24 -8.21
CA GLY A 128 6.00 -13.15 -7.06
C GLY A 128 6.11 -12.46 -5.70
N LEU A 129 6.40 -11.15 -5.67
CA LEU A 129 6.47 -10.38 -4.43
C LEU A 129 5.09 -9.91 -3.99
N ASN A 130 4.85 -9.91 -2.68
CA ASN A 130 3.65 -9.32 -2.12
C ASN A 130 3.87 -7.82 -1.89
N ARG A 131 3.12 -6.98 -2.62
CA ARG A 131 3.21 -5.52 -2.54
C ARG A 131 3.02 -4.99 -1.11
N LEU A 132 2.20 -5.66 -0.29
CA LEU A 132 1.87 -5.21 1.06
C LEU A 132 3.02 -5.40 2.07
N ASP A 133 4.03 -6.19 1.73
CA ASP A 133 5.19 -6.41 2.60
C ASP A 133 6.20 -5.25 2.52
N TYR A 134 6.03 -4.35 1.55
CA TYR A 134 6.95 -3.27 1.23
C TYR A 134 6.28 -1.90 1.32
N THR A 135 7.07 -0.86 1.51
CA THR A 135 6.57 0.52 1.60
C THR A 135 6.02 1.00 0.26
N THR A 136 4.95 1.80 0.30
CA THR A 136 4.38 2.47 -0.87
C THR A 136 5.43 3.19 -1.72
N GLU A 137 6.37 3.90 -1.09
CA GLU A 137 7.42 4.67 -1.77
C GLU A 137 8.42 3.79 -2.51
N SER A 138 8.93 2.72 -1.86
CA SER A 138 9.89 1.83 -2.50
C SER A 138 9.23 1.01 -3.62
N TRP A 139 7.96 0.66 -3.45
CA TRP A 139 7.19 -0.01 -4.50
C TRP A 139 6.88 0.90 -5.69
N ALA A 140 6.69 2.20 -5.47
CA ALA A 140 6.48 3.15 -6.56
C ALA A 140 7.66 3.20 -7.55
N GLN A 141 8.89 2.99 -7.07
CA GLN A 141 10.07 2.87 -7.94
C GLN A 141 10.02 1.61 -8.81
N VAL A 142 9.53 0.50 -8.26
CA VAL A 142 9.31 -0.74 -9.01
C VAL A 142 8.20 -0.55 -10.06
N ASP A 143 7.08 0.08 -9.69
CA ASP A 143 5.99 0.39 -10.63
C ASP A 143 6.48 1.28 -11.80
N ALA A 144 7.32 2.28 -11.52
CA ALA A 144 7.94 3.12 -12.56
C ALA A 144 8.87 2.32 -13.49
N ALA A 145 9.71 1.44 -12.93
CA ALA A 145 10.59 0.59 -13.72
C ALA A 145 9.83 -0.44 -14.57
N ILE A 146 8.70 -0.96 -14.09
CA ILE A 146 7.80 -1.82 -14.88
C ILE A 146 7.23 -1.05 -16.07
N ALA A 147 6.79 0.20 -15.88
CA ALA A 147 6.27 1.01 -16.98
C ALA A 147 7.31 1.19 -18.10
N GLU A 148 8.58 1.44 -17.75
CA GLU A 148 9.67 1.50 -18.74
C GLU A 148 9.91 0.15 -19.45
N ALA A 149 9.81 -0.96 -18.72
CA ALA A 149 9.91 -2.30 -19.28
C ALA A 149 8.79 -2.59 -20.30
N GLU A 150 7.55 -2.18 -20.00
CA GLU A 150 6.41 -2.32 -20.91
C GLU A 150 6.61 -1.50 -22.19
N LEU A 151 7.19 -0.30 -22.09
CA LEU A 151 7.56 0.51 -23.26
C LEU A 151 8.62 -0.20 -24.11
N ALA A 152 9.67 -0.74 -23.49
CA ALA A 152 10.73 -1.45 -24.20
C ALA A 152 10.20 -2.67 -24.99
N LEU A 153 9.29 -3.44 -24.39
CA LEU A 153 8.61 -4.57 -25.03
C LEU A 153 7.71 -4.11 -26.18
N THR A 154 6.95 -3.03 -25.97
CA THR A 154 6.06 -2.45 -26.99
C THR A 154 6.83 -2.02 -28.23
N TYR A 155 7.98 -1.36 -28.04
CA TYR A 155 8.81 -0.84 -29.14
C TYR A 155 9.81 -1.84 -29.69
N GLN A 156 9.95 -3.02 -29.08
CA GLN A 156 10.91 -4.07 -29.45
C GLN A 156 12.36 -3.52 -29.54
N ASN A 157 12.75 -2.69 -28.56
CA ASN A 157 14.04 -2.01 -28.54
C ASN A 157 14.97 -2.63 -27.49
N GLN A 158 16.12 -3.16 -27.92
CA GLN A 158 17.09 -3.81 -27.04
C GLN A 158 17.75 -2.84 -26.05
N ILE A 159 18.11 -1.62 -26.48
CA ILE A 159 18.76 -0.62 -25.61
C ILE A 159 17.80 -0.25 -24.46
N MET A 160 16.52 -0.02 -24.78
CA MET A 160 15.52 0.24 -23.75
C MET A 160 15.25 -0.97 -22.86
N ALA A 161 15.28 -2.19 -23.42
CA ALA A 161 15.08 -3.40 -22.62
C ALA A 161 16.24 -3.63 -21.65
N ASP A 162 17.48 -3.39 -22.07
CA ASP A 162 18.68 -3.46 -21.23
C ASP A 162 18.63 -2.39 -20.13
N GLU A 163 18.21 -1.17 -20.47
CA GLU A 163 18.04 -0.07 -19.50
C GLU A 163 16.92 -0.36 -18.50
N ALA A 164 15.74 -0.78 -18.98
CA ALA A 164 14.63 -1.14 -18.13
C ALA A 164 14.97 -2.32 -17.21
N LEU A 165 15.72 -3.31 -17.70
CA LEU A 165 16.21 -4.42 -16.89
C LEU A 165 17.14 -3.93 -15.77
N LYS A 166 18.05 -2.99 -16.06
CA LYS A 166 18.93 -2.39 -15.06
C LYS A 166 18.11 -1.67 -13.99
N LYS A 167 17.23 -0.75 -14.40
CA LYS A 167 16.37 0.01 -13.48
C LYS A 167 15.48 -0.89 -12.63
N LEU A 168 14.89 -1.92 -13.24
CA LEU A 168 14.05 -2.87 -12.52
C LEU A 168 14.84 -3.69 -11.49
N LYS A 169 16.10 -4.05 -11.79
CA LYS A 169 16.98 -4.72 -10.81
C LYS A 169 17.35 -3.79 -9.65
N GLU A 170 17.68 -2.54 -9.93
CA GLU A 170 18.01 -1.54 -8.93
C GLU A 170 16.81 -1.22 -8.02
N ALA A 171 15.63 -1.04 -8.61
CA ALA A 171 14.38 -0.79 -7.87
C ALA A 171 14.01 -1.97 -6.97
N VAL A 172 14.08 -3.21 -7.49
CA VAL A 172 13.83 -4.41 -6.68
C VAL A 172 14.87 -4.58 -5.57
N GLY A 173 16.14 -4.25 -5.83
CA GLY A 173 17.21 -4.28 -4.82
C GLY A 173 17.08 -3.21 -3.74
N SER A 174 16.34 -2.13 -4.03
CA SER A 174 16.12 -0.99 -3.12
C SER A 174 14.77 -1.05 -2.40
N LEU A 175 14.06 -2.19 -2.48
CA LEU A 175 12.79 -2.40 -1.79
C LEU A 175 12.95 -2.30 -0.27
N VAL A 176 12.06 -1.54 0.36
CA VAL A 176 12.05 -1.33 1.82
C VAL A 176 10.84 -2.06 2.40
N LYS A 177 11.07 -2.92 3.39
CA LYS A 177 9.99 -3.63 4.09
C LYS A 177 9.31 -2.72 5.10
N VAL A 178 8.01 -2.90 5.26
CA VAL A 178 7.26 -2.24 6.35
C VAL A 178 7.65 -2.86 7.69
N ASP A 179 7.93 -2.01 8.68
CA ASP A 179 8.23 -2.41 10.05
C ASP A 179 6.96 -2.35 10.92
N PHE A 180 6.52 -3.53 11.37
CA PHE A 180 5.36 -3.69 12.25
C PHE A 180 5.75 -3.96 13.72
N SER A 181 7.04 -3.92 14.06
CA SER A 181 7.52 -4.30 15.39
C SER A 181 6.93 -3.44 16.51
N GLU A 182 6.86 -2.13 16.31
CA GLU A 182 6.28 -1.20 17.29
C GLU A 182 4.78 -1.36 17.43
N LEU A 183 4.07 -1.51 16.30
CA LEU A 183 2.63 -1.75 16.29
C LEU A 183 2.28 -3.06 17.02
N ASN A 184 3.02 -4.14 16.74
CA ASN A 184 2.83 -5.42 17.42
C ASN A 184 3.08 -5.32 18.92
N ARG A 185 4.10 -4.56 19.34
CA ARG A 185 4.36 -4.28 20.75
C ARG A 185 3.23 -3.48 21.40
N ALA A 186 2.72 -2.45 20.72
CA ALA A 186 1.62 -1.63 21.21
C ALA A 186 0.33 -2.45 21.36
N LEU A 187 0.01 -3.31 20.39
CA LEU A 187 -1.12 -4.22 20.44
C LEU A 187 -1.01 -5.23 21.59
N LEU A 188 0.17 -5.78 21.84
CA LEU A 188 0.41 -6.67 22.99
C LEU A 188 0.23 -5.93 24.32
N ALA A 189 0.67 -4.67 24.42
CA ALA A 189 0.49 -3.87 25.62
C ALA A 189 -0.99 -3.59 25.94
N VAL A 190 -1.89 -3.62 24.95
CA VAL A 190 -3.35 -3.52 25.19
C VAL A 190 -3.87 -4.72 25.98
N GLU A 191 -3.34 -5.92 25.74
CA GLU A 191 -3.77 -7.14 26.42
C GLU A 191 -3.40 -7.16 27.92
N GLU A 192 -2.45 -6.31 28.33
CA GLU A 192 -2.05 -6.16 29.73
C GLU A 192 -3.07 -5.34 30.55
N PHE A 193 -3.85 -4.47 29.90
CA PHE A 193 -4.84 -3.64 30.57
C PHE A 193 -6.15 -4.39 30.80
N SER A 194 -6.67 -4.31 32.03
CA SER A 194 -7.99 -4.85 32.37
C SER A 194 -9.08 -3.80 32.19
N GLU A 195 -10.25 -4.24 31.71
CA GLU A 195 -11.44 -3.40 31.66
C GLU A 195 -11.92 -3.07 33.08
N THR A 196 -11.95 -1.78 33.42
CA THR A 196 -12.52 -1.29 34.68
C THR A 196 -13.52 -0.18 34.39
N ASP A 197 -14.53 -0.01 35.25
CA ASP A 197 -15.57 1.02 35.09
C ASP A 197 -14.99 2.44 34.96
N ALA A 198 -13.81 2.67 35.56
CA ALA A 198 -13.09 3.95 35.50
C ALA A 198 -12.56 4.29 34.09
N TYR A 199 -12.36 3.29 33.23
CA TYR A 199 -11.82 3.44 31.89
C TYR A 199 -12.84 3.28 30.77
N SER A 200 -14.14 3.14 31.08
CA SER A 200 -15.18 2.83 30.09
C SER A 200 -15.18 3.74 28.84
N GLY A 201 -14.95 5.05 29.00
CA GLY A 201 -14.81 5.98 27.87
C GLY A 201 -13.51 5.83 27.07
N LEU A 202 -12.40 5.54 27.74
CA LEU A 202 -11.09 5.31 27.12
C LEU A 202 -11.02 3.96 26.41
N TRP A 203 -11.74 2.95 26.88
CA TRP A 203 -11.81 1.65 26.23
C TRP A 203 -12.47 1.72 24.85
N VAL A 204 -13.49 2.55 24.68
CA VAL A 204 -14.11 2.76 23.36
C VAL A 204 -13.09 3.37 22.38
N THR A 205 -12.33 4.37 22.82
CA THR A 205 -11.29 5.00 22.00
C THR A 205 -10.12 4.07 21.73
N LEU A 206 -9.68 3.29 22.72
CA LEU A 206 -8.64 2.28 22.57
C LEU A 206 -9.05 1.19 21.58
N SER A 207 -10.28 0.69 21.69
CA SER A 207 -10.80 -0.33 20.78
C SER A 207 -10.82 0.16 19.32
N ALA A 208 -11.19 1.42 19.09
CA ALA A 208 -11.16 2.03 17.77
C ALA A 208 -9.72 2.18 17.23
N ALA A 209 -8.76 2.60 18.07
CA ALA A 209 -7.35 2.68 17.72
C ALA A 209 -6.75 1.29 17.41
N VAL A 210 -7.13 0.26 18.17
CA VAL A 210 -6.72 -1.13 17.91
C VAL A 210 -7.27 -1.64 16.59
N GLN A 211 -8.51 -1.32 16.22
CA GLN A 211 -9.06 -1.67 14.91
C GLN A 211 -8.25 -1.00 13.79
N GLN A 212 -7.94 0.30 13.91
CA GLN A 212 -7.08 0.98 12.94
C GLN A 212 -5.69 0.36 12.85
N GLY A 213 -5.09 -0.05 13.97
CA GLY A 213 -3.83 -0.80 13.98
C GLY A 213 -3.92 -2.12 13.21
N ARG A 214 -5.01 -2.87 13.39
CA ARG A 214 -5.23 -4.13 12.64
C ARG A 214 -5.40 -3.90 11.14
N GLU A 215 -6.07 -2.82 10.75
CA GLU A 215 -6.19 -2.42 9.35
C GLU A 215 -4.82 -2.02 8.76
N ALA A 216 -3.99 -1.32 9.54
CA ALA A 216 -2.65 -0.89 9.14
C ALA A 216 -1.70 -2.07 8.83
N LEU A 217 -1.89 -3.24 9.47
CA LEU A 217 -1.14 -4.47 9.16
C LEU A 217 -1.35 -4.96 7.71
N THR A 218 -2.36 -4.45 7.02
CA THR A 218 -2.69 -4.84 5.64
C THR A 218 -2.47 -3.73 4.61
N GLY A 219 -1.99 -2.55 5.03
CA GLY A 219 -1.97 -1.33 4.20
C GLY A 219 -0.69 -1.09 3.39
N GLY A 220 0.45 -1.69 3.77
CA GLY A 220 1.73 -1.51 3.08
C GLY A 220 2.38 -0.11 3.24
N ASP A 221 1.89 0.72 4.15
CA ASP A 221 2.37 2.10 4.35
C ASP A 221 2.91 2.30 5.77
N GLN A 222 4.22 2.60 5.88
CA GLN A 222 4.88 2.82 7.17
C GLN A 222 4.26 3.98 7.95
N ALA A 223 3.87 5.07 7.28
CA ALA A 223 3.28 6.23 7.95
C ALA A 223 1.92 5.89 8.58
N VAL A 224 1.16 4.99 7.94
CA VAL A 224 -0.12 4.49 8.47
C VAL A 224 0.12 3.59 9.69
N VAL A 225 1.13 2.72 9.63
CA VAL A 225 1.53 1.86 10.76
C VAL A 225 1.99 2.69 11.96
N ASP A 226 2.83 3.70 11.72
CA ASP A 226 3.35 4.60 12.77
C ASP A 226 2.21 5.42 13.38
N ALA A 227 1.32 5.98 12.55
CA ALA A 227 0.17 6.74 13.03
C ALA A 227 -0.77 5.89 13.89
N ALA A 228 -1.08 4.65 13.48
CA ALA A 228 -1.92 3.75 14.25
C ALA A 228 -1.24 3.35 15.59
N THR A 229 0.06 3.10 15.56
CA THR A 229 0.87 2.82 16.76
C THR A 229 0.78 3.98 17.76
N GLN A 230 0.95 5.22 17.28
CA GLN A 230 0.87 6.42 18.13
C GLN A 230 -0.51 6.61 18.75
N GLN A 231 -1.59 6.32 18.02
CA GLN A 231 -2.95 6.40 18.58
C GLN A 231 -3.13 5.41 19.74
N ILE A 232 -2.69 4.16 19.59
CA ILE A 232 -2.77 3.14 20.64
C ILE A 232 -1.95 3.58 21.86
N LEU A 233 -0.70 4.00 21.65
CA LEU A 233 0.18 4.43 22.74
C LEU A 233 -0.35 5.65 23.48
N THR A 234 -0.99 6.59 22.77
CA THR A 234 -1.60 7.79 23.37
C THR A 234 -2.68 7.40 24.37
N VAL A 235 -3.61 6.52 23.99
CA VAL A 235 -4.71 6.11 24.88
C VAL A 235 -4.18 5.28 26.05
N LEU A 236 -3.21 4.38 25.81
CA LEU A 236 -2.56 3.61 26.87
C LEU A 236 -1.86 4.51 27.91
N ASN A 237 -1.17 5.56 27.47
CA ASN A 237 -0.52 6.50 28.39
C ASN A 237 -1.55 7.30 29.20
N GLN A 238 -2.67 7.70 28.60
CA GLN A 238 -3.76 8.35 29.35
C GLN A 238 -4.34 7.46 30.45
N MET A 239 -4.48 6.15 30.18
CA MET A 239 -4.92 5.18 31.20
C MET A 239 -3.89 5.05 32.33
N LYS A 240 -2.60 4.95 32.00
CA LYS A 240 -1.50 4.92 32.99
C LYS A 240 -1.45 6.18 33.86
N ASP A 241 -1.66 7.34 33.27
CA ASP A 241 -1.68 8.61 34.00
C ASP A 241 -2.87 8.67 34.97
N MET A 242 -4.03 8.13 34.59
CA MET A 242 -5.18 8.01 35.49
C MET A 242 -4.92 7.04 36.65
N ASP A 243 -4.25 5.91 36.41
CA ASP A 243 -3.80 5.00 37.47
C ASP A 243 -2.82 5.70 38.42
N ALA A 244 -1.79 6.36 37.88
CA ALA A 244 -0.78 7.07 38.67
C ALA A 244 -1.37 8.20 39.53
N GLN A 245 -2.38 8.92 39.02
CA GLN A 245 -3.10 9.94 39.78
C GLN A 245 -3.96 9.37 40.92
N ARG A 246 -4.41 8.12 40.80
CA ARG A 246 -5.15 7.40 41.86
C ARG A 246 -4.22 6.84 42.93
N GLU A 247 -2.97 6.52 42.57
CA GLU A 247 -1.94 6.01 43.48
C GLU A 247 -1.15 7.11 44.22
N ALA A 248 -1.31 8.39 43.85
CA ALA A 248 -0.69 9.50 44.56
C ALA A 248 -1.14 9.52 46.04
N PRO A 249 -0.22 9.70 47.01
CA PRO A 249 -0.48 9.38 48.41
C PRO A 249 -1.66 10.17 48.94
N GLU A 250 -2.58 9.43 49.55
CA GLU A 250 -3.63 9.91 50.44
C GLU A 250 -3.07 11.07 51.28
N VAL A 251 -3.66 12.27 51.10
CA VAL A 251 -3.33 13.45 51.87
C VAL A 251 -3.25 13.03 53.33
N VAL A 252 -2.06 13.14 53.93
CA VAL A 252 -1.86 12.92 55.36
C VAL A 252 -2.85 13.82 56.08
N VAL A 253 -3.95 13.22 56.54
CA VAL A 253 -4.91 13.90 57.40
C VAL A 253 -4.14 14.22 58.66
N GLN A 254 -3.70 15.47 58.79
CA GLN A 254 -3.31 15.98 60.09
C GLN A 254 -4.56 15.86 60.96
N GLU A 255 -4.53 14.93 61.91
CA GLU A 255 -5.58 14.75 62.91
C GLU A 255 -5.73 16.06 63.71
N VAL A 256 -6.60 16.94 63.24
CA VAL A 256 -7.09 18.06 64.04
C VAL A 256 -8.10 17.45 65.01
N PRO A 257 -7.89 17.54 66.33
CA PRO A 257 -8.85 17.00 67.29
C PRO A 257 -10.10 17.88 67.26
N VAL A 258 -11.13 17.41 66.56
CA VAL A 258 -12.45 18.04 66.56
C VAL A 258 -13.22 17.50 67.76
N GLU A 259 -13.43 18.36 68.76
CA GLU A 259 -14.35 18.10 69.87
C GLU A 259 -15.76 17.85 69.29
N VAL A 260 -16.33 16.69 69.60
CA VAL A 260 -17.63 16.24 69.08
C VAL A 260 -18.75 16.85 69.93
N PRO A 261 -19.60 17.77 69.42
CA PRO A 261 -20.86 18.11 70.07
C PRO A 261 -21.94 17.05 69.73
N PRO A 262 -22.98 16.92 70.58
CA PRO A 262 -23.87 15.77 70.55
C PRO A 262 -24.72 15.72 69.28
N THR A 263 -24.96 14.48 68.85
CA THR A 263 -25.74 14.08 67.68
C THR A 263 -27.20 14.49 67.82
N ASP A 264 -27.67 15.36 66.93
CA ASP A 264 -29.09 15.46 66.60
C ASP A 264 -29.29 15.29 65.09
N GLU A 265 -30.04 14.24 64.77
CA GLU A 265 -31.07 14.12 63.74
C GLU A 265 -30.81 14.55 62.27
N PHE A 266 -31.11 13.59 61.38
CA PHE A 266 -31.18 13.62 59.89
C PHE A 266 -29.84 13.38 59.16
N CYS A 267 -29.61 12.20 58.56
CA CYS A 267 -30.37 11.68 57.42
C CYS A 267 -30.88 10.24 57.58
N ASN A 268 -32.17 10.13 57.85
CA ASN A 268 -32.99 8.94 57.59
C ASN A 268 -33.32 8.89 56.08
N ILE A 269 -32.47 8.28 55.25
CA ILE A 269 -32.92 7.82 53.92
C ILE A 269 -33.79 6.58 54.20
N PRO A 270 -35.11 6.64 54.00
CA PRO A 270 -35.96 5.47 54.20
C PRO A 270 -35.47 4.39 53.24
N LYS A 271 -35.17 3.19 53.76
CA LYS A 271 -34.91 1.96 52.98
C LYS A 271 -35.81 1.95 51.74
N HIS A 272 -35.27 2.35 50.59
CA HIS A 272 -36.07 2.50 49.38
C HIS A 272 -36.43 1.08 48.93
N ARG A 273 -37.73 0.74 48.95
CA ARG A 273 -38.26 -0.59 48.57
C ARG A 273 -38.04 -0.94 47.09
N VAL A 274 -37.28 -0.12 46.36
CA VAL A 274 -36.99 -0.25 44.93
C VAL A 274 -36.06 -1.43 44.67
N TRP A 275 -35.01 -1.63 45.49
CA TRP A 275 -34.06 -2.72 45.27
C TRP A 275 -34.70 -4.13 45.35
N PRO A 276 -35.55 -4.45 46.35
CA PRO A 276 -36.29 -5.71 46.37
C PRO A 276 -37.26 -5.87 45.20
N VAL A 277 -37.92 -4.79 44.77
CA VAL A 277 -38.87 -4.82 43.64
C VAL A 277 -38.15 -5.04 42.32
N VAL A 278 -37.01 -4.37 42.09
CA VAL A 278 -36.18 -4.54 40.89
C VAL A 278 -35.59 -5.95 40.83
N ALA A 279 -35.13 -6.51 41.96
CA ALA A 279 -34.69 -7.90 42.03
C ALA A 279 -35.81 -8.89 41.66
N CYS A 280 -37.04 -8.68 42.17
CA CYS A 280 -38.18 -9.52 41.82
C CYS A 280 -38.59 -9.41 40.35
N VAL A 281 -38.57 -8.21 39.76
CA VAL A 281 -38.89 -8.00 38.33
C VAL A 281 -37.84 -8.67 37.45
N SER A 282 -36.54 -8.57 37.79
CA SER A 282 -35.47 -9.23 37.05
C SER A 282 -35.60 -10.76 37.06
N ILE A 283 -35.93 -11.34 38.22
CA ILE A 283 -36.16 -12.80 38.34
C ILE A 283 -37.37 -13.22 37.49
N ALA A 284 -38.46 -12.47 37.54
CA ALA A 284 -39.66 -12.77 36.77
C ALA A 284 -39.41 -12.73 35.25
N VAL A 285 -38.65 -11.74 34.76
CA VAL A 285 -38.29 -11.63 33.34
C VAL A 285 -37.40 -12.79 32.90
N ASN A 286 -36.39 -13.18 33.70
CA ASN A 286 -35.51 -14.30 33.37
C ASN A 286 -36.25 -15.65 33.36
N VAL A 287 -37.19 -15.87 34.28
CA VAL A 287 -38.03 -17.08 34.29
C VAL A 287 -38.94 -17.13 33.05
N LEU A 288 -39.52 -16.00 32.64
CA LEU A 288 -40.35 -15.93 31.44
C LEU A 288 -39.53 -16.21 30.17
N LEU A 289 -38.30 -15.68 30.11
CA LEU A 289 -37.36 -15.94 29.00
C LEU A 289 -37.03 -17.44 28.90
N LEU A 290 -36.75 -18.10 30.03
CA LEU A 290 -36.49 -19.54 30.07
C LEU A 290 -37.71 -20.38 29.65
N MET A 291 -38.92 -19.98 30.04
CA MET A 291 -40.14 -20.66 29.58
C MET A 291 -40.38 -20.49 28.08
N LEU A 292 -40.10 -19.31 27.51
CA LEU A 292 -40.19 -19.07 26.07
C LEU A 292 -39.15 -19.89 25.30
N ILE A 293 -37.91 -19.97 25.80
CA ILE A 293 -36.85 -20.81 25.21
C ILE A 293 -37.25 -22.30 25.27
N GLY A 294 -37.77 -22.77 26.41
CA GLY A 294 -38.28 -24.14 26.54
C GLY A 294 -39.41 -24.46 25.56
N ALA A 295 -40.38 -23.55 25.40
CA ALA A 295 -41.46 -23.69 24.42
C ALA A 295 -40.95 -23.68 22.97
N TYR A 296 -39.95 -22.86 22.66
CA TYR A 296 -39.32 -22.80 21.34
C TYR A 296 -38.59 -24.11 21.00
N VAL A 297 -37.80 -24.66 21.94
CA VAL A 297 -37.09 -25.94 21.75
C VAL A 297 -38.08 -27.09 21.60
N PHE A 298 -39.17 -27.12 22.38
CA PHE A 298 -40.19 -28.15 22.28
C PHE A 298 -40.98 -28.11 20.96
N LYS A 299 -41.16 -26.92 20.37
CA LYS A 299 -41.81 -26.77 19.07
C LYS A 299 -40.94 -27.34 17.92
N LYS A 300 -39.62 -27.20 18.00
CA LYS A 300 -38.68 -27.70 16.98
C LYS A 300 -38.61 -29.24 16.94
N GLY A 301 -38.85 -29.92 18.06
CA GLY A 301 -38.82 -31.39 18.16
C GLY A 301 -40.01 -32.15 17.55
N LYS A 302 -41.07 -31.46 17.09
CA LYS A 302 -42.28 -32.10 16.50
C LYS A 302 -42.36 -32.05 14.97
N THR A 303 -41.41 -31.40 14.30
CA THR A 303 -41.41 -31.26 12.83
C THR A 303 -40.11 -31.78 12.22
N GLN A 304 -39.89 -33.09 12.34
CA GLN A 304 -39.05 -33.85 11.40
C GLN A 304 -39.42 -35.34 11.53
N ARG A 305 -40.46 -35.76 10.81
CA ARG A 305 -40.58 -37.16 10.37
C ARG A 305 -40.05 -37.18 8.95
N ASP A 306 -39.03 -38.01 8.74
CA ASP A 306 -38.34 -38.17 7.48
C ASP A 306 -39.18 -39.11 6.60
N ASP A 307 -40.03 -38.53 5.75
CA ASP A 307 -40.92 -39.27 4.85
C ASP A 307 -40.26 -39.46 3.46
N THR A 308 -38.96 -39.82 3.43
CA THR A 308 -38.36 -40.36 2.20
C THR A 308 -38.90 -41.77 1.96
N PRO A 309 -39.62 -42.03 0.85
CA PRO A 309 -40.06 -43.39 0.54
C PRO A 309 -38.82 -44.26 0.29
N LEU A 310 -38.77 -45.40 0.97
CA LEU A 310 -37.85 -46.49 0.69
C LEU A 310 -38.14 -46.98 -0.74
N VAL A 311 -37.25 -46.70 -1.68
CA VAL A 311 -37.26 -47.32 -3.00
C VAL A 311 -36.72 -48.74 -2.81
N ASP A 312 -37.61 -49.73 -2.78
CA ASP A 312 -37.24 -51.12 -3.00
C ASP A 312 -36.72 -51.24 -4.43
N TYR A 313 -35.42 -51.51 -4.57
CA TYR A 313 -34.87 -51.95 -5.83
C TYR A 313 -35.08 -53.46 -5.92
N ASP A 314 -36.10 -53.86 -6.66
CA ASP A 314 -36.22 -55.23 -7.17
C ASP A 314 -35.01 -55.50 -8.08
N ILE A 315 -34.09 -56.32 -7.58
CA ILE A 315 -33.01 -56.90 -8.37
C ILE A 315 -33.65 -58.09 -9.10
N ASP A 316 -34.14 -57.85 -10.31
CA ASP A 316 -34.46 -58.92 -11.26
C ASP A 316 -33.15 -59.56 -11.72
N ASP A 317 -32.86 -60.73 -11.16
CA ASP A 317 -31.85 -61.67 -11.62
C ASP A 317 -32.45 -62.51 -12.74
N ASP A 318 -32.28 -62.08 -14.01
CA ASP A 318 -32.43 -62.92 -15.20
C ASP A 318 -31.99 -62.16 -16.48
N THR A 319 -30.80 -62.47 -16.99
CA THR A 319 -30.63 -63.19 -18.27
C THR A 319 -29.18 -63.20 -18.77
N PHE A 320 -28.76 -64.41 -19.14
CA PHE A 320 -27.66 -64.77 -20.04
C PHE A 320 -27.86 -64.21 -21.46
#